data_AF-A0A4C1XQK2-F1
#
_entry.id   AF-A0A4C1XQK2-F1
#
_cell.length_a   1.000
_cell.length_b   1.000
_cell.length_c   1.000
_cell.angle_alpha   90.00
_cell.angle_beta   90.00
_cell.angle_gamma   90.00
#
_symmetry.space_group_name_H-M   'P 1'
#
loop_
_entity.id
_entity.type
_entity.pdbx_description
1 polymer ?
#
loop_
_entity_poly.entity_id
_entity_poly.type
_entity_poly.pdbx_seq_one_letter_code
_entity_poly.pdbx_strand_id
1 'polypeptide(L)' 'MSRTSSSSKAYSVTLTINEKSRKIQDVQCHDCAASAGGCKHALALVMWTHRRSEDPTPTEVACYWKNLDYQALAQL' A
#
# COMPACT_ATOMS: atom_id res chain seq x y z
N MET A 1 -18.68 19.90 -15.14
CA MET A 1 -18.30 19.58 -13.75
C MET A 1 -19.02 18.31 -13.32
N SER A 2 -18.51 17.15 -13.71
CA SER A 2 -19.14 15.85 -13.40
C SER A 2 -18.75 15.41 -11.99
N ARG A 3 -19.72 15.47 -11.07
CA ARG A 3 -19.64 14.89 -9.73
C ARG A 3 -19.36 13.39 -9.84
N THR A 4 -18.22 12.90 -9.37
CA THR A 4 -18.01 11.46 -9.21
C THR A 4 -18.28 11.08 -7.77
N SER A 5 -19.44 10.48 -7.56
CA SER A 5 -19.84 9.77 -6.36
C SER A 5 -18.81 8.69 -5.99
N SER A 6 -18.48 8.60 -4.70
CA SER A 6 -17.62 7.56 -4.12
C SER A 6 -18.35 6.22 -4.08
N SER A 7 -18.61 5.64 -5.26
CA SER A 7 -18.95 4.23 -5.38
C SER A 7 -17.69 3.40 -5.18
N SER A 8 -17.77 2.33 -4.38
CA SER A 8 -16.70 1.38 -4.08
C SER A 8 -16.29 0.57 -5.32
N LYS A 9 -15.69 1.24 -6.30
CA LYS A 9 -15.13 0.59 -7.48
C LYS A 9 -13.78 0.00 -7.10
N ALA A 10 -13.58 -1.27 -7.44
CA ALA A 10 -12.27 -1.87 -7.43
C ALA A 10 -11.44 -1.26 -8.56
N TYR A 11 -10.17 -0.94 -8.28
CA TYR A 11 -9.22 -0.46 -9.27
C TYR A 11 -8.10 -1.48 -9.40
N SER A 12 -7.76 -1.82 -10.64
CA SER A 12 -6.64 -2.70 -10.96
C SER A 12 -5.40 -1.86 -11.21
N VAL A 13 -4.32 -2.17 -10.49
CA VAL A 13 -3.02 -1.49 -10.62
C VAL A 13 -1.92 -2.53 -10.73
N THR A 14 -1.03 -2.37 -11.70
CA THR A 14 0.12 -3.24 -11.94
C THR A 14 1.40 -2.48 -11.64
N LEU A 15 2.31 -3.07 -10.85
CA LEU A 15 3.62 -2.51 -10.49
C LEU A 15 4.71 -3.45 -10.99
N THR A 16 5.62 -2.94 -11.82
CA THR A 16 6.75 -3.70 -12.35
C THR A 16 8.03 -3.28 -11.63
N ILE A 17 8.71 -4.23 -10.98
CA ILE A 17 9.91 -3.98 -10.18
C ILE A 17 11.08 -4.75 -10.77
N ASN A 18 12.24 -4.11 -10.84
CA ASN A 18 13.50 -4.80 -11.10
C ASN A 18 14.07 -5.35 -9.78
N GLU A 19 14.02 -6.65 -9.57
CA GLU A 19 14.48 -7.27 -8.33
C GLU A 19 15.98 -7.07 -8.07
N LYS A 20 16.81 -7.13 -9.13
CA LYS A 20 18.27 -7.00 -8.99
C LYS A 20 18.69 -5.59 -8.57
N SER A 21 18.07 -4.57 -9.14
CA SER A 21 18.38 -3.17 -8.83
C SER A 21 17.49 -2.56 -7.73
N ARG A 22 16.49 -3.31 -7.25
CA ARG A 22 15.47 -2.86 -6.28
C ARG A 22 14.82 -1.53 -6.66
N LYS A 23 14.54 -1.35 -7.95
CA LYS A 23 13.92 -0.13 -8.49
C LYS A 23 12.59 -0.44 -9.14
N ILE A 24 11.64 0.45 -8.92
CA ILE A 24 10.36 0.46 -9.64
C ILE A 24 10.66 0.88 -11.08
N GLN A 25 10.27 0.04 -12.04
CA GLN A 25 10.41 0.34 -13.48
C GLN A 25 9.17 1.06 -14.00
N ASP A 26 7.99 0.60 -13.61
CA ASP A 26 6.72 1.14 -14.11
C ASP A 26 5.56 0.86 -13.14
N VAL A 27 4.55 1.74 -13.17
CA VAL A 27 3.29 1.56 -12.45
C VAL A 27 2.12 2.01 -13.31
N GLN A 28 1.14 1.13 -13.53
CA GLN A 28 0.00 1.38 -14.39
C GLN A 28 -1.31 1.14 -13.65
N CYS A 29 -2.24 2.08 -13.78
CA CYS A 29 -3.60 1.94 -13.27
C CYS A 29 -4.55 1.82 -14.46
N HIS A 30 -5.40 0.80 -14.48
CA HIS A 30 -6.20 0.46 -15.66
C HIS A 30 -7.60 1.09 -15.66
N ASP A 31 -8.14 1.39 -14.47
CA ASP A 31 -9.55 1.73 -14.29
C ASP A 31 -9.78 3.21 -13.90
N CYS A 32 -8.80 4.09 -14.16
CA CYS A 32 -8.84 5.48 -13.72
C CYS A 32 -8.69 6.47 -14.89
N ALA A 33 -9.45 7.58 -14.84
CA ALA A 33 -9.35 8.67 -15.82
C ALA A 33 -7.96 9.34 -15.84
N ALA A 34 -7.21 9.24 -14.73
CA ALA A 34 -5.83 9.74 -14.61
C ALA A 34 -4.79 8.61 -14.75
N SER A 35 -5.10 7.53 -15.47
CA SER A 35 -4.22 6.36 -15.66
C SER A 35 -2.88 6.71 -16.30
N ALA A 36 -2.84 7.71 -17.18
CA ALA A 36 -1.64 8.15 -17.88
C ALA A 36 -0.57 8.81 -16.98
N GLY A 37 -0.88 9.05 -15.70
CA GLY A 37 0.07 9.56 -14.72
C GLY A 37 -0.63 10.33 -13.61
N GLY A 38 -0.18 10.14 -12.36
CA GLY A 38 -0.63 10.93 -11.21
C GLY A 38 -1.95 10.45 -10.56
N CYS A 39 -2.45 9.26 -10.89
CA CYS A 39 -3.62 8.74 -10.16
C CYS A 39 -3.24 8.32 -8.73
N LYS A 40 -4.17 8.56 -7.78
CA LYS A 40 -3.98 8.20 -6.37
C LYS A 40 -3.80 6.70 -6.14
N HIS A 41 -4.33 5.85 -7.04
CA HIS A 41 -4.27 4.39 -6.89
C HIS A 41 -2.85 3.86 -7.16
N ALA A 42 -2.21 4.33 -8.24
CA ALA A 42 -0.82 4.00 -8.54
C ALA A 42 0.11 4.50 -7.43
N LEU A 43 -0.09 5.74 -6.98
CA LEU A 43 0.70 6.32 -5.89
C LEU A 43 0.52 5.54 -4.58
N ALA A 44 -0.70 5.15 -4.23
CA ALA A 44 -0.96 4.36 -3.02
C ALA A 44 -0.20 3.02 -3.04
N LEU A 45 -0.18 2.32 -4.17
CA LEU A 45 0.56 1.07 -4.31
C LEU A 45 2.08 1.29 -4.18
N VAL A 46 2.63 2.33 -4.82
CA VAL A 46 4.05 2.67 -4.71
C VAL A 46 4.45 2.98 -3.26
N MET A 47 3.67 3.82 -2.57
CA MET A 47 3.94 4.18 -1.17
C MET A 47 3.83 2.98 -0.23
N TRP A 48 2.86 2.10 -0.46
CA TRP A 48 2.71 0.85 0.28
C TRP A 48 3.91 -0.09 0.08
N THR A 49 4.40 -0.21 -1.15
CA THR A 49 5.58 -1.04 -1.47
C THR A 49 6.84 -0.46 -0.84
N HIS A 50 7.03 0.87 -0.94
CA HIS A 50 8.14 1.58 -0.31
C HIS A 50 8.21 1.27 1.19
N ARG A 51 7.12 1.48 1.93
CA ARG A 51 7.06 1.24 3.38
C ARG A 51 7.38 -0.20 3.77
N ARG A 52 7.05 -1.18 2.93
CA ARG A 52 7.38 -2.59 3.19
C ARG A 52 8.80 -2.97 2.82
N SER A 53 9.43 -2.22 1.92
CA SER A 53 10.81 -2.46 1.52
C SER A 53 11.83 -1.87 2.50
N GLU A 54 11.41 -0.98 3.38
CA GLU A 54 12.24 -0.42 4.44
C GLU A 54 12.49 -1.48 5.53
N ASP A 55 13.76 -1.68 5.89
CA ASP A 55 14.13 -2.50 7.03
C ASP A 55 13.64 -1.84 8.33
N PRO A 56 13.14 -2.63 9.31
CA PRO A 56 12.70 -2.07 10.57
C PRO A 56 13.87 -1.40 11.29
N THR A 57 13.63 -0.22 11.85
CA THR A 57 14.66 0.49 12.60
C THR A 57 15.02 -0.30 13.86
N PRO A 58 16.28 -0.35 14.30
CA PRO A 58 16.66 -1.08 15.51
C PRO A 58 16.02 -0.52 16.79
N THR A 59 15.42 0.67 16.71
CA THR A 59 14.63 1.33 17.77
C THR A 59 13.13 1.17 17.61
N GLU A 60 12.64 0.49 16.58
CA GLU A 60 11.22 0.13 16.48
C GLU A 60 10.90 -0.91 17.55
N VAL A 61 10.54 -0.39 18.72
CA VAL A 61 9.90 -1.18 19.77
C VAL A 61 8.62 -1.76 19.18
N ALA A 62 8.43 -3.08 19.30
CA ALA A 62 7.16 -3.72 18.96
C ALA A 62 6.04 -2.91 19.63
N CYS A 63 5.16 -2.30 18.83
CA CYS A 63 4.10 -1.42 19.33
C CYS A 63 3.49 -1.99 20.60
N TYR A 64 3.49 -1.23 21.69
CA TYR A 64 2.95 -1.67 22.98
C TYR A 64 1.53 -2.27 22.84
N TRP A 65 0.71 -1.73 21.94
CA TRP A 65 -0.66 -2.21 21.66
C TRP A 65 -0.75 -3.50 20.82
N LYS A 66 0.34 -3.94 20.16
CA LYS A 66 0.41 -5.26 19.52
C LYS A 66 0.64 -6.39 20.53
N ASN A 67 1.00 -6.06 21.78
CA ASN A 67 1.14 -7.03 22.87
C ASN A 67 -0.17 -7.27 23.64
N LEU A 68 -1.29 -6.72 23.17
CA LEU A 68 -2.62 -7.15 23.62
C LEU A 68 -2.91 -8.51 22.99
N ASP A 69 -2.28 -9.53 23.56
CA ASP A 69 -2.53 -10.91 23.23
C ASP A 69 -3.95 -11.26 23.71
N TYR A 70 -4.95 -11.04 22.84
CA TYR A 70 -6.33 -11.44 23.09
C TYR A 70 -6.44 -12.97 23.33
N GLN A 71 -5.42 -13.78 22.99
CA GLN A 71 -5.41 -15.21 23.34
C GLN A 71 -5.20 -15.47 24.83
N ALA A 72 -4.57 -14.55 25.58
CA ALA A 72 -4.45 -14.66 27.04
C ALA A 72 -5.74 -14.28 27.78
N LEU A 73 -6.61 -13.47 27.16
CA LEU A 73 -7.92 -13.08 27.70
C LEU A 73 -9.04 -14.05 27.30
N ALA A 74 -8.79 -15.00 26.40
CA ALA A 74 -9.76 -15.99 25.95
C ALA A 74 -9.87 -17.22 26.89
N GLN A 75 -9.21 -17.20 28.04
CA GLN A 75 -9.21 -18.27 29.05
C GLN A 75 -9.80 -17.85 30.41
N LEU A 76 -10.41 -16.65 30.50
CA LEU A 76 -11.24 -16.20 31.63
C LEU A 76 -12.71 -16.20 31.23
#